data_AF-X1SD70-F1
#
_entry.id   AF-X1SD70-F1
#
_cell.length_a   1.000
_cell.length_b   1.000
_cell.length_c   1.000
_cell.angle_alpha   90.00
_cell.angle_beta   90.00
_cell.angle_gamma   90.00
#
_symmetry.space_group_name_H-M   'P 1'
#
loop_
_entity.id
_entity.type
_entity.pdbx_description
1 polymer ?
#
loop_
_entity_poly.entity_id
_entity_poly.type
_entity_poly.pdbx_seq_one_letter_code
_entity_poly.pdbx_strand_id
1 'polypeptide(L)'
;MENISHDCAKVRWVKKENIHLTLIFLGEIAEDVIDQVKERMQTVSKNHKAFNMALQGTGVFPSFRRPRVLWVGVSPESKEPIIHLARDLMNSLDFLKIDERKDFAP
;
A
#
# COMPACT_ATOMS: atom_id res chain seq x y z
N MET A 1 26.08 -0.73 31.80
CA MET A 1 25.34 -1.13 30.59
C MET A 1 24.24 -2.06 31.04
N GLU A 2 23.05 -1.51 31.28
CA GLU A 2 21.92 -2.28 31.79
C GLU A 2 21.24 -3.05 30.65
N ASN A 3 21.12 -4.35 30.86
CA ASN A 3 20.38 -5.28 30.03
C ASN A 3 18.89 -4.95 30.08
N ILE A 4 18.32 -4.50 28.97
CA ILE A 4 16.87 -4.43 28.79
C ILE A 4 16.41 -5.86 28.46
N SER A 5 15.57 -6.42 29.33
CA SER A 5 14.96 -7.74 29.13
C SER A 5 14.20 -7.79 27.79
N HIS A 6 14.45 -8.86 27.02
CA HIS A 6 13.91 -9.11 25.68
C HIS A 6 12.42 -9.51 25.64
N ASP A 7 11.62 -9.18 26.65
CA ASP A 7 10.17 -9.46 26.65
C ASP A 7 9.36 -8.35 25.98
N CYS A 8 9.91 -7.81 24.90
CA CYS A 8 9.20 -6.90 24.01
C CYS A 8 8.34 -7.76 23.06
N ALA A 9 7.10 -7.35 22.81
CA ALA A 9 6.06 -8.14 22.13
C ALA A 9 6.57 -9.06 20.99
N LYS A 10 6.02 -10.29 20.87
CA LYS A 10 6.32 -11.20 19.74
C LYS A 10 5.85 -10.60 18.42
N VAL A 11 6.73 -9.85 17.75
CA VAL A 11 6.47 -9.26 16.43
C VAL A 11 6.93 -10.22 15.34
N ARG A 12 6.04 -10.50 14.38
CA ARG A 12 6.40 -11.19 13.14
C ARG A 12 6.66 -10.15 12.05
N TRP A 13 7.94 -9.91 11.77
CA TRP A 13 8.35 -8.99 10.71
C TRP A 13 8.02 -9.53 9.32
N VAL A 14 7.61 -8.62 8.42
CA VAL A 14 7.51 -8.94 7.00
C VAL A 14 8.91 -9.16 6.43
N LYS A 15 9.05 -10.10 5.50
CA LYS A 15 10.31 -10.28 4.78
C LYS A 15 10.59 -9.05 3.91
N LYS A 16 11.86 -8.74 3.70
CA LYS A 16 12.30 -7.51 3.00
C LYS A 16 11.73 -7.42 1.59
N GLU A 17 11.68 -8.54 0.88
CA GLU A 17 11.12 -8.69 -0.46
C GLU A 17 9.61 -8.42 -0.55
N ASN A 18 8.90 -8.49 0.58
CA ASN A 18 7.47 -8.23 0.66
C ASN A 18 7.16 -6.80 1.11
N ILE A 19 8.17 -5.94 1.32
CA ILE A 19 7.94 -4.53 1.65
C ILE A 19 7.51 -3.80 0.38
N HIS A 20 6.25 -3.37 0.35
CA HIS A 20 5.68 -2.62 -0.76
C HIS A 20 4.63 -1.63 -0.25
N LEU A 21 4.33 -0.62 -1.06
CA LEU A 21 3.21 0.27 -0.85
C LEU A 21 2.00 -0.28 -1.62
N THR A 22 0.96 -0.71 -0.91
CA THR A 22 -0.26 -1.18 -1.56
C THR A 22 -1.05 0.00 -2.11
N LEU A 23 -1.30 0.02 -3.43
CA LEU A 23 -2.10 1.07 -4.07
C LEU A 23 -3.58 0.71 -4.15
N ILE A 24 -3.89 -0.56 -4.48
CA ILE A 24 -5.25 -1.08 -4.65
C ILE A 24 -5.28 -2.51 -4.15
N PHE A 25 -6.33 -2.88 -3.41
CA PHE A 25 -6.64 -4.27 -3.09
C PHE A 25 -7.67 -4.80 -4.09
N LEU A 26 -7.24 -5.63 -5.05
CA LEU A 26 -8.13 -6.18 -6.08
C LEU A 26 -9.08 -7.26 -5.55
N GLY A 27 -8.74 -7.89 -4.42
CA GLY A 27 -9.50 -9.02 -3.89
C GLY A 27 -9.42 -10.25 -4.80
N GLU A 28 -10.53 -10.99 -4.86
CA GLU A 28 -10.68 -12.11 -5.78
C GLU A 28 -11.21 -11.59 -7.13
N ILE A 29 -10.50 -11.91 -8.20
CA ILE A 29 -10.87 -11.58 -9.58
C ILE A 29 -10.88 -12.84 -10.43
N ALA A 30 -11.68 -12.85 -11.49
CA ALA A 30 -11.71 -13.97 -12.43
C ALA A 30 -10.38 -14.08 -13.20
N GLU A 31 -9.97 -15.30 -13.56
CA GLU A 31 -8.68 -15.52 -14.25
C GLU A 31 -8.66 -14.93 -15.66
N ASP A 32 -9.79 -14.91 -16.35
CA ASP A 32 -9.95 -14.40 -17.71
C ASP A 32 -9.70 -12.89 -17.85
N VAL A 33 -9.83 -12.13 -16.76
CA VAL A 33 -9.55 -10.69 -16.75
C VAL A 33 -8.10 -10.34 -16.37
N ILE A 34 -7.29 -11.31 -15.94
CA ILE A 34 -5.93 -11.06 -15.43
C ILE A 34 -5.06 -10.32 -16.46
N ASP A 35 -5.09 -10.74 -17.73
CA ASP A 35 -4.24 -10.12 -18.75
C ASP A 35 -4.71 -8.70 -19.10
N GLN A 36 -6.02 -8.45 -19.09
CA GLN A 36 -6.58 -7.12 -19.25
C GLN A 36 -6.15 -6.19 -18.09
N VAL A 37 -6.14 -6.69 -16.86
CA VAL A 37 -5.66 -5.95 -15.68
C VAL A 37 -4.18 -5.57 -15.86
N LYS A 38 -3.33 -6.53 -16.25
CA LYS A 38 -1.89 -6.28 -16.48
C LYS A 38 -1.68 -5.19 -17.54
N GLU A 39 -2.36 -5.28 -18.68
CA GLU A 39 -2.22 -4.32 -19.78
C GLU A 39 -2.62 -2.90 -19.35
N ARG A 40 -3.75 -2.79 -18.65
CA ARG A 40 -4.25 -1.51 -18.12
C ARG A 40 -3.29 -0.91 -17.10
N MET A 41 -2.78 -1.71 -16.16
CA MET A 41 -1.79 -1.26 -15.18
C MET A 41 -0.48 -0.81 -15.85
N GLN A 42 0.00 -1.54 -16.86
CA GLN A 42 1.19 -1.16 -17.61
C GLN A 42 1.00 0.17 -18.36
N THR A 43 -0.17 0.36 -18.96
CA THR A 43 -0.49 1.59 -19.70
C THR A 43 -0.54 2.79 -18.77
N VAL A 44 -1.24 2.68 -17.63
CA VAL A 44 -1.26 3.74 -16.61
C VAL A 44 0.15 4.02 -16.11
N SER A 45 0.92 2.99 -15.76
CA SER A 45 2.28 3.16 -15.23
C SER A 45 3.21 3.92 -16.19
N LYS A 46 3.08 3.71 -17.51
CA LYS A 46 3.87 4.43 -18.53
C LYS A 46 3.56 5.93 -18.61
N ASN A 47 2.37 6.34 -18.18
CA ASN A 47 1.95 7.75 -18.17
C ASN A 47 2.45 8.51 -16.93
N HIS A 48 2.98 7.80 -15.93
CA HIS A 48 3.53 8.38 -14.72
C HIS A 48 5.07 8.39 -14.78
N LYS A 49 5.68 9.52 -14.43
CA LYS A 49 7.14 9.61 -14.29
C LYS A 49 7.57 8.95 -12.99
N ALA A 50 8.77 8.36 -12.98
CA ALA A 50 9.41 7.93 -11.75
C ALA A 50 9.56 9.12 -10.78
N PHE A 51 9.34 8.87 -9.49
CA PHE A 51 9.39 9.88 -8.45
C PHE A 51 10.16 9.37 -7.23
N ASN A 52 10.72 10.31 -6.46
CA ASN A 52 11.28 10.01 -5.16
C ASN A 52 10.17 10.06 -4.10
N MET A 53 10.30 9.22 -3.09
CA MET A 53 9.43 9.25 -1.91
C MET A 53 10.24 9.16 -0.63
N ALA A 54 9.77 9.82 0.41
CA ALA A 54 10.27 9.67 1.77
C ALA A 54 9.20 9.02 2.65
N LEU A 55 9.66 8.14 3.54
CA LEU A 55 8.80 7.56 4.57
C LEU A 55 8.81 8.47 5.80
N GLN A 56 7.64 8.70 6.39
CA GLN A 56 7.50 9.54 7.56
C GLN A 56 6.35 9.05 8.45
N GLY A 57 6.62 9.02 9.76
CA GLY A 57 5.64 8.60 10.76
C GLY A 57 5.45 7.09 10.77
N THR A 58 4.92 6.62 11.90
CA THR A 58 4.53 5.22 12.08
C THR A 58 3.19 5.16 12.78
N GLY A 59 2.50 4.05 12.63
CA GLY A 59 1.25 3.82 13.33
C GLY A 59 0.93 2.35 13.46
N VAL A 60 -0.26 2.10 13.99
CA VAL A 60 -0.76 0.74 14.21
C VAL A 60 -2.20 0.59 13.74
N PHE A 61 -2.58 -0.62 13.37
CA PHE A 61 -3.97 -1.03 13.20
C PHE A 61 -4.35 -2.18 14.14
N PRO A 62 -5.61 -2.28 14.61
CA PRO A 62 -6.63 -1.24 14.50
C PRO A 62 -6.42 -0.08 15.50
N SER A 63 -5.73 -0.32 16.63
CA SER A 63 -5.44 0.72 17.63
C SER A 63 -4.24 0.36 18.51
N PHE A 64 -3.66 1.36 19.19
CA PHE A 64 -2.56 1.18 20.14
C PHE A 64 -2.91 0.33 21.36
N ARG A 65 -4.20 0.20 21.71
CA ARG A 65 -4.64 -0.70 22.80
C ARG A 65 -4.52 -2.18 22.42
N ARG A 66 -4.62 -2.50 21.13
CA ARG A 66 -4.58 -3.89 20.63
C ARG A 66 -3.96 -3.95 19.24
N PRO A 67 -2.67 -3.58 19.09
CA PRO A 67 -2.03 -3.48 17.79
C PRO A 67 -1.86 -4.87 17.17
N ARG A 68 -2.19 -4.97 15.88
CA ARG A 68 -2.02 -6.18 15.05
C ARG A 68 -1.09 -5.96 13.88
N VAL A 69 -1.01 -4.74 13.37
CA VAL A 69 -0.16 -4.35 12.25
C VAL A 69 0.56 -3.06 12.62
N LEU A 70 1.87 -3.03 12.42
CA LEU A 70 2.68 -1.81 12.40
C LEU A 70 2.80 -1.36 10.95
N TRP A 71 2.68 -0.06 10.71
CA TRP A 71 2.84 0.53 9.39
C TRP A 71 3.69 1.81 9.46
N VAL A 72 4.26 2.17 8.32
CA VAL A 72 5.03 3.40 8.11
C VAL A 72 4.29 4.25 7.08
N GLY A 73 4.14 5.54 7.35
CA GLY A 73 3.46 6.46 6.45
C GLY A 73 4.41 7.02 5.39
N VAL A 74 3.83 7.71 4.42
CA VAL A 74 4.57 8.50 3.43
C VAL A 74 4.59 9.98 3.83
N SER A 75 5.73 10.66 3.58
CA SER A 75 5.86 12.09 3.85
C SER A 75 4.84 12.91 3.04
N PRO A 76 4.30 14.02 3.56
CA PRO A 76 3.33 14.86 2.86
C PRO A 76 3.76 15.25 1.44
N GLU A 77 5.04 15.56 1.24
CA GLU A 77 5.62 16.00 -0.04
C GLU A 77 5.66 14.87 -1.07
N SER A 78 5.59 13.62 -0.62
CA SER A 78 5.64 12.43 -1.47
C SER A 78 4.24 11.89 -1.81
N LYS A 79 3.16 12.41 -1.21
CA LYS A 79 1.81 11.83 -1.33
C LYS A 79 1.17 12.06 -2.70
N GLU A 80 1.30 13.26 -3.24
CA GLU A 80 0.57 13.67 -4.45
C GLU A 80 0.79 12.74 -5.66
N PRO A 81 2.04 12.41 -6.07
CA PRO A 81 2.24 11.50 -7.20
C PRO A 81 1.69 10.09 -6.94
N ILE A 82 1.68 9.63 -5.69
CA ILE A 82 1.17 8.31 -5.31
C ILE A 82 -0.37 8.30 -5.38
N ILE A 83 -1.02 9.34 -4.85
CA ILE A 83 -2.47 9.50 -4.92
C ILE A 83 -2.94 9.57 -6.37
N HIS A 84 -2.22 10.30 -7.22
CA HIS A 84 -2.51 10.37 -8.65
C HIS A 84 -2.35 9.02 -9.34
N LEU A 85 -1.26 8.29 -9.09
CA LEU A 85 -1.07 6.95 -9.63
C LEU A 85 -2.17 5.99 -9.17
N ALA A 86 -2.50 5.98 -7.89
CA ALA A 86 -3.56 5.13 -7.34
C ALA A 86 -4.92 5.45 -7.98
N ARG A 87 -5.26 6.74 -8.12
CA ARG A 87 -6.50 7.20 -8.77
C ARG A 87 -6.60 6.74 -10.21
N ASP A 88 -5.55 6.93 -11.00
CA ASP A 88 -5.56 6.52 -12.42
C ASP A 88 -5.64 5.01 -12.58
N LEU A 89 -5.00 4.25 -11.69
CA LEU A 89 -5.13 2.80 -11.65
C LEU A 89 -6.56 2.38 -11.29
N MET A 90 -7.18 3.00 -10.29
CA MET A 90 -8.58 2.70 -9.90
C MET A 90 -9.53 2.98 -11.06
N ASN A 91 -9.42 4.16 -11.69
CA ASN A 91 -10.25 4.52 -12.85
C ASN A 91 -10.08 3.54 -14.02
N SER A 92 -8.84 3.11 -14.30
CA SER A 92 -8.57 2.16 -15.37
C SER A 92 -9.13 0.77 -15.08
N LEU A 93 -9.24 0.40 -13.80
CA LEU A 93 -9.71 -0.89 -13.31
C LEU A 93 -11.18 -0.90 -12.86
N ASP A 94 -11.94 0.16 -13.11
CA ASP A 94 -13.35 0.31 -12.68
C ASP A 94 -14.28 -0.83 -13.16
N PHE A 95 -13.92 -1.47 -14.28
CA PHE A 95 -14.64 -2.65 -14.79
C PHE A 95 -14.65 -3.85 -13.82
N LEU A 96 -13.72 -3.91 -12.87
CA LEU A 96 -13.69 -4.91 -11.81
C LEU A 96 -14.71 -4.65 -10.69
N LYS A 97 -15.31 -3.45 -10.63
CA LYS A 97 -16.28 -3.04 -9.60
C LYS A 97 -15.76 -3.29 -8.18
N ILE A 98 -14.53 -2.86 -7.92
CA ILE A 98 -13.87 -3.04 -6.62
C ILE A 98 -14.65 -2.22 -5.58
N ASP A 99 -15.08 -2.88 -4.52
CA ASP A 99 -15.85 -2.26 -3.44
C ASP A 99 -14.95 -1.31 -2.62
N GLU A 100 -15.09 -0.01 -2.84
CA GLU A 100 -14.30 1.01 -2.16
C GLU A 100 -14.75 1.16 -0.71
N ARG A 101 -13.92 0.67 0.22
CA ARG A 101 -14.25 0.77 1.65
C ARG A 101 -13.82 2.10 2.28
N LYS A 102 -12.81 2.79 1.73
CA LYS A 102 -12.22 4.07 2.22
C LYS A 102 -11.39 4.76 1.13
N ASP A 103 -11.23 6.09 1.26
CA ASP A 103 -10.26 6.87 0.49
C ASP A 103 -8.83 6.31 0.66
N PHE A 104 -8.06 6.30 -0.44
CA PHE A 104 -6.66 5.91 -0.44
C PHE A 104 -5.81 6.89 0.38
N ALA A 105 -5.03 6.35 1.32
CA ALA A 105 -4.13 7.13 2.18
C ALA A 105 -2.75 6.45 2.26
N PRO A 106 -1.72 7.01 1.58
CA PRO A 106 -0.34 6.55 1.71
C PRO A 106 0.35 7.10 2.97
#